data_AF-A0A843JE96-F1
#
_entry.id   AF-A0A843JE96-F1
#
_cell.length_a   1.000
_cell.length_b   1.000
_cell.length_c   1.000
_cell.angle_alpha   90.00
_cell.angle_beta   90.00
_cell.angle_gamma   90.00
#
_symmetry.space_group_name_H-M   'P 1'
#
loop_
_entity.id
_entity.type
_entity.pdbx_description
1 polymer ?
#
loop_
_entity_poly.entity_id
_entity_poly.type
_entity_poly.pdbx_seq_one_letter_code
_entity_poly.pdbx_strand_id
1 'polypeptide(L)'
;LRDLYMLSDRVRGPEGYILAYDHAWRIGMAIADNGNNYYLRARAAGIEAAKIIREGYDKKELALTKKQLSVLDKISVELEALPDDEDKFYDYCVKKYSEEVPNFNPKSYGF
;
A
#
# COMPACT_ATOMS: atom_id res chain seq x y z
N LEU A 1 8.83 -27.37 -0.22
CA LEU A 1 9.15 -26.58 -1.45
C LEU A 1 8.59 -25.16 -1.37
N ARG A 2 7.27 -24.94 -1.24
CA ARG A 2 6.67 -23.60 -1.11
C ARG A 2 7.32 -22.73 -0.02
N ASP A 3 7.43 -23.24 1.21
CA ASP A 3 7.95 -22.45 2.33
C ASP A 3 9.45 -22.14 2.16
N LEU A 4 10.19 -23.04 1.51
CA LEU A 4 11.60 -22.82 1.17
C LEU A 4 11.74 -21.66 0.17
N TYR A 5 10.88 -21.59 -0.85
CA TYR A 5 10.86 -20.49 -1.82
C TYR A 5 10.44 -19.16 -1.20
N MET A 6 9.54 -19.18 -0.22
CA MET A 6 9.18 -17.96 0.50
C MET A 6 10.34 -17.49 1.38
N LEU A 7 10.94 -18.39 2.17
CA LEU A 7 12.01 -18.05 3.11
C LEU A 7 13.28 -17.54 2.42
N SER A 8 13.58 -17.98 1.20
CA SER A 8 14.78 -17.52 0.46
C SER A 8 14.78 -16.02 0.17
N ASP A 9 13.59 -15.45 -0.06
CA ASP A 9 13.43 -14.07 -0.53
C ASP A 9 12.68 -13.17 0.46
N ARG A 10 12.02 -13.75 1.49
CA ARG A 10 11.20 -13.01 2.48
C ARG A 10 11.90 -11.77 3.02
N VAL A 11 13.17 -11.89 3.40
CA VAL A 11 13.91 -10.81 4.10
C VAL A 11 14.90 -10.08 3.20
N ARG A 12 14.91 -10.36 1.89
CA ARG A 12 15.83 -9.71 0.95
C ARG A 12 15.46 -8.25 0.68
N GLY A 13 14.20 -7.90 0.84
CA GLY A 13 13.69 -6.54 0.67
C GLY A 13 12.22 -6.44 1.08
N PRO A 14 11.70 -5.22 1.26
CA PRO A 14 10.30 -5.01 1.63
C PRO A 14 9.33 -5.59 0.60
N GLU A 15 9.70 -5.64 -0.68
CA GLU A 15 8.90 -6.21 -1.77
C GLU A 15 8.78 -7.74 -1.67
N GLY A 16 9.85 -8.42 -1.23
CA GLY A 16 9.79 -9.86 -0.95
C GLY A 16 9.03 -10.16 0.33
N TYR A 17 9.19 -9.30 1.34
CA TYR A 17 8.52 -9.44 2.64
C TYR A 17 7.01 -9.37 2.49
N ILE A 18 6.50 -8.39 1.74
CA ILE A 18 5.04 -8.22 1.58
C ILE A 18 4.37 -9.35 0.77
N LEU A 19 5.10 -9.97 -0.15
CA LEU A 19 4.62 -11.07 -1.00
C LEU A 19 4.74 -12.44 -0.33
N ALA A 20 5.36 -12.53 0.85
CA ALA A 20 5.33 -13.76 1.63
C ALA A 20 3.88 -14.15 1.93
N TYR A 21 3.53 -15.43 1.77
CA TYR A 21 2.14 -15.88 1.69
C TYR A 21 1.27 -15.47 2.90
N ASP A 22 1.85 -15.41 4.09
CA ASP A 22 1.21 -15.00 5.33
C ASP A 22 0.95 -13.49 5.37
N HIS A 23 1.90 -12.69 4.89
CA HIS A 23 1.74 -11.24 4.74
C HIS A 23 0.76 -10.89 3.60
N ALA A 24 0.87 -11.56 2.47
CA ALA A 24 -0.05 -11.42 1.34
C ALA A 24 -1.50 -11.78 1.74
N TRP A 25 -1.69 -12.81 2.56
CA TRP A 25 -3.00 -13.18 3.08
C TRP A 25 -3.59 -12.11 4.00
N ARG A 26 -2.79 -11.52 4.90
CA ARG A 26 -3.23 -10.39 5.75
C ARG A 26 -3.72 -9.21 4.91
N ILE A 27 -2.99 -8.85 3.86
CA ILE A 27 -3.39 -7.78 2.94
C ILE A 27 -4.66 -8.17 2.19
N GLY A 28 -4.77 -9.43 1.75
CA GLY A 28 -5.98 -9.96 1.12
C GLY A 28 -7.22 -9.85 2.00
N MET A 29 -7.09 -10.09 3.32
CA MET A 29 -8.18 -9.86 4.27
C MET A 29 -8.57 -8.39 4.35
N ALA A 30 -7.60 -7.47 4.48
CA ALA A 30 -7.88 -6.03 4.53
C ALA A 30 -8.62 -5.54 3.26
N ILE A 31 -8.32 -6.14 2.11
CA ILE A 31 -9.05 -5.88 0.85
C ILE A 31 -10.46 -6.45 0.92
N ALA A 32 -10.62 -7.71 1.34
CA ALA A 32 -11.91 -8.39 1.39
C ALA A 32 -12.89 -7.70 2.36
N ASP A 33 -12.40 -7.22 3.50
CA ASP A 33 -13.19 -6.50 4.51
C ASP A 33 -13.79 -5.20 3.96
N ASN A 34 -13.17 -4.61 2.93
CA ASN A 34 -13.62 -3.39 2.25
C ASN A 34 -14.13 -3.68 0.82
N GLY A 35 -14.51 -4.92 0.51
CA GLY A 35 -14.69 -5.41 -0.85
C GLY A 35 -15.71 -4.67 -1.74
N ASN A 36 -16.63 -3.92 -1.13
CA ASN A 36 -17.68 -3.16 -1.83
C ASN A 36 -17.22 -1.80 -2.37
N ASN A 37 -16.03 -1.32 -2.00
CA ASN A 37 -15.53 -0.01 -2.38
C ASN A 37 -14.09 -0.11 -2.91
N TYR A 38 -13.87 0.31 -4.16
CA TYR A 38 -12.59 0.16 -4.85
C TYR A 38 -11.48 0.98 -4.20
N TYR A 39 -11.82 2.19 -3.78
CA TYR A 39 -10.89 3.09 -3.11
C TYR A 39 -10.54 2.60 -1.71
N LEU A 40 -11.54 2.32 -0.87
CA LEU A 40 -11.34 1.93 0.52
C LEU A 40 -10.56 0.62 0.64
N ARG A 41 -10.83 -0.38 -0.23
CA ARG A 41 -10.05 -1.62 -0.22
C ARG A 41 -8.60 -1.43 -0.62
N ALA A 42 -8.32 -0.53 -1.57
CA ALA A 42 -6.95 -0.21 -1.98
C ALA A 42 -6.20 0.55 -0.88
N ARG A 43 -6.86 1.52 -0.24
CA ARG A 43 -6.31 2.26 0.89
C ARG A 43 -6.03 1.34 2.09
N ALA A 44 -6.97 0.48 2.45
CA ALA A 44 -6.80 -0.50 3.51
C ALA A 44 -5.61 -1.44 3.23
N ALA A 45 -5.47 -1.91 1.99
CA ALA A 45 -4.32 -2.72 1.57
C ALA A 45 -2.99 -1.96 1.76
N GLY A 46 -2.93 -0.70 1.35
CA GLY A 46 -1.74 0.15 1.51
C GLY A 46 -1.36 0.40 2.98
N ILE A 47 -2.36 0.63 3.84
CA ILE A 47 -2.14 0.81 5.27
C ILE A 47 -1.64 -0.49 5.91
N GLU A 48 -2.25 -1.63 5.59
CA GLU A 48 -1.84 -2.93 6.14
C GLU A 48 -0.43 -3.32 5.64
N ALA A 49 -0.12 -3.03 4.38
CA ALA A 49 1.22 -3.17 3.82
C ALA A 49 2.28 -2.39 4.62
N ALA A 50 2.01 -1.11 4.91
CA ALA A 50 2.92 -0.27 5.68
C ALA A 50 3.12 -0.80 7.12
N LYS A 51 2.04 -1.26 7.76
CA LYS A 51 2.07 -1.90 9.08
C LYS A 51 2.93 -3.16 9.10
N ILE A 52 2.75 -4.06 8.12
CA ILE A 52 3.54 -5.29 8.01
C ILE A 52 5.03 -4.98 7.89
N ILE A 53 5.41 -4.01 7.04
CA ILE A 53 6.82 -3.64 6.86
C ILE A 53 7.39 -3.03 8.15
N ARG A 54 6.61 -2.20 8.86
CA ARG A 54 6.99 -1.66 10.18
C ARG A 54 7.22 -2.78 11.19
N GLU A 55 6.26 -3.69 11.32
CA GLU A 55 6.36 -4.82 12.25
C GLU A 55 7.62 -5.67 11.97
N GLY A 56 7.91 -5.94 10.69
CA GLY A 56 9.11 -6.66 10.28
C GLY A 56 10.40 -5.94 10.65
N TYR A 57 10.43 -4.61 10.51
CA TYR A 57 11.55 -3.79 10.95
C TYR A 57 11.73 -3.80 12.48
N ASP A 58 10.64 -3.61 13.23
CA ASP A 58 10.67 -3.55 14.70
C ASP A 58 11.07 -4.89 15.33
N LYS A 59 10.65 -6.01 14.72
CA LYS A 59 11.07 -7.37 15.08
C LYS A 59 12.50 -7.72 14.65
N LYS A 60 13.17 -6.83 13.92
CA LYS A 60 14.51 -7.05 13.31
C LYS A 60 14.56 -8.22 12.33
N GLU A 61 13.41 -8.59 11.76
CA GLU A 61 13.31 -9.60 10.70
C GLU A 61 13.66 -9.00 9.34
N LEU A 62 13.23 -7.75 9.11
CA LEU A 62 13.45 -7.01 7.87
C LEU A 62 14.42 -5.85 8.12
N ALA A 63 15.58 -5.90 7.48
CA ALA A 63 16.54 -4.80 7.55
C ALA A 63 16.14 -3.68 6.59
N LEU A 64 15.86 -2.49 7.13
CA LEU A 64 15.63 -1.27 6.34
C LEU A 64 16.76 -0.27 6.54
N THR A 65 17.17 0.38 5.46
CA THR A 65 18.05 1.56 5.55
C THR A 65 17.31 2.72 6.22
N LYS A 66 18.05 3.67 6.78
CA LYS A 66 17.47 4.91 7.36
C LYS A 66 16.57 5.65 6.37
N LYS A 67 16.92 5.63 5.08
CA LYS A 67 16.12 6.26 4.03
C LYS A 67 14.81 5.53 3.80
N GLN A 68 14.84 4.19 3.71
CA GLN A 68 13.63 3.38 3.55
C GLN A 68 12.69 3.54 4.75
N LEU A 69 13.22 3.56 5.97
CA LEU A 69 12.43 3.80 7.18
C LEU A 69 11.75 5.17 7.14
N SER A 70 12.51 6.23 6.80
CA SER A 70 11.96 7.58 6.68
C SER A 70 10.88 7.69 5.60
N VAL A 71 11.01 6.94 4.50
CA VAL A 71 9.98 6.90 3.44
C VAL A 71 8.74 6.14 3.94
N LEU A 72 8.92 5.03 4.65
CA LEU A 72 7.81 4.27 5.26
C LEU A 72 7.03 5.13 6.25
N ASP A 73 7.72 5.90 7.11
CA ASP A 73 7.09 6.83 8.05
C ASP A 73 6.18 7.83 7.32
N LYS A 74 6.72 8.45 6.26
CA LYS A 74 5.98 9.45 5.47
C LYS A 74 4.77 8.85 4.77
N ILE A 75 4.95 7.72 4.08
CA ILE A 75 3.86 7.05 3.37
C ILE A 75 2.77 6.60 4.33
N SER A 76 3.13 6.11 5.52
CA SER A 76 2.15 5.71 6.54
C SER A 76 1.25 6.89 6.93
N VAL A 77 1.85 8.06 7.18
CA VAL A 77 1.09 9.28 7.51
C VAL A 77 0.26 9.76 6.32
N GLU A 78 0.80 9.75 5.11
CA GLU A 78 0.08 10.16 3.90
C GLU A 78 -1.14 9.27 3.63
N LEU A 79 -1.00 7.94 3.79
CA LEU A 79 -2.09 6.97 3.62
C LEU A 79 -3.18 7.11 4.70
N GLU A 80 -2.81 7.43 5.93
CA GLU A 80 -3.76 7.68 7.02
C GLU A 80 -4.48 9.03 6.86
N ALA A 81 -3.83 10.03 6.26
CA ALA A 81 -4.42 11.34 5.99
C ALA A 81 -5.37 11.36 4.78
N LEU A 82 -5.41 10.28 4.00
CA LEU A 82 -6.34 10.15 2.88
C LEU A 82 -7.81 10.13 3.36
N PRO A 83 -8.75 10.73 2.61
CA PRO A 83 -10.16 10.73 2.97
C PRO A 83 -10.75 9.32 3.17
N ASP A 84 -11.77 9.20 4.02
CA ASP A 84 -12.63 8.01 4.09
C ASP A 84 -13.75 8.01 3.04
N ASP A 85 -13.90 9.12 2.33
CA ASP A 85 -14.94 9.34 1.33
C ASP A 85 -14.33 9.21 -0.07
N GLU A 86 -14.85 8.26 -0.84
CA GLU A 86 -14.36 7.92 -2.17
C GLU A 86 -14.55 9.08 -3.16
N ASP A 87 -15.69 9.77 -3.13
CA ASP A 87 -15.99 10.89 -4.02
C ASP A 87 -15.03 12.07 -3.77
N LYS A 88 -14.78 12.41 -2.50
CA LYS A 88 -13.80 13.45 -2.13
C LYS A 88 -12.38 13.09 -2.57
N PHE A 89 -12.00 11.82 -2.49
CA PHE A 89 -10.70 11.38 -2.98
C PHE A 89 -10.61 11.52 -4.50
N TYR A 90 -11.65 11.13 -5.23
CA TYR A 90 -11.70 11.27 -6.68
C TYR A 90 -11.64 12.73 -7.12
N ASP A 91 -12.46 13.61 -6.55
CA ASP A 91 -12.46 15.04 -6.87
C ASP A 91 -11.08 15.68 -6.62
N TYR A 92 -10.46 15.33 -5.50
CA TYR A 92 -9.10 15.77 -5.17
C TYR A 92 -8.09 15.31 -6.23
N CYS A 93 -8.10 14.02 -6.59
CA CYS A 93 -7.18 13.46 -7.58
C CYS A 93 -7.43 14.01 -8.98
N VAL A 94 -8.67 14.09 -9.44
CA VAL A 94 -9.02 14.62 -10.76
C VAL A 94 -8.54 16.06 -10.89
N LYS A 95 -8.79 16.91 -9.88
CA LYS A 95 -8.32 18.29 -9.89
C LYS A 95 -6.79 18.35 -9.95
N LYS A 96 -6.11 17.66 -9.03
CA LYS A 96 -4.64 17.67 -8.94
C LYS A 96 -3.98 17.20 -10.24
N TYR A 97 -4.41 16.06 -10.78
CA TYR A 97 -3.77 15.49 -11.96
C TYR A 97 -4.18 16.20 -13.26
N SER A 98 -5.33 16.88 -13.31
CA SER A 98 -5.64 17.76 -14.44
C SER A 98 -4.72 18.97 -14.52
N GLU A 99 -4.24 19.46 -13.37
CA GLU A 99 -3.29 20.58 -13.30
C GLU A 99 -1.84 20.11 -13.52
N GLU A 100 -1.45 18.97 -12.95
CA GLU A 100 -0.06 18.49 -12.96
C GLU A 100 0.30 17.62 -14.18
N VAL A 101 -0.66 16.95 -14.80
CA VAL A 101 -0.42 15.97 -15.88
C VAL A 101 -1.11 16.43 -17.16
N PRO A 102 -0.36 17.00 -18.13
CA PRO A 102 -0.96 17.60 -19.34
C PRO A 102 -1.81 16.65 -20.19
N ASN A 103 -1.53 15.35 -20.13
CA ASN A 103 -2.23 14.32 -20.90
C ASN A 103 -3.30 13.56 -20.09
N PHE A 104 -3.59 13.99 -18.86
CA PHE A 104 -4.63 13.38 -18.05
C PHE A 104 -6.00 13.74 -18.62
N ASN A 105 -6.79 12.71 -18.96
CA ASN A 105 -8.13 12.85 -19.50
C ASN A 105 -9.10 12.01 -18.65
N PRO A 106 -9.90 12.63 -17.77
CA PRO A 106 -10.89 11.94 -16.94
C PRO A 106 -11.86 11.06 -17.74
N LYS A 107 -12.19 11.47 -18.97
CA LYS A 107 -13.09 10.74 -19.87
C LYS A 107 -12.63 9.33 -20.22
N SER A 108 -11.32 9.09 -20.19
CA SER A 108 -10.76 7.75 -20.43
C SER A 108 -11.17 6.73 -19.36
N TYR A 109 -11.62 7.20 -18.20
CA TYR A 109 -12.00 6.38 -17.04
C TYR A 109 -13.50 6.44 -16.74
N GLY A 110 -14.31 7.02 -17.64
CA GLY A 110 -15.77 7.13 -17.49
C GLY A 110 -16.25 8.32 -16.67
N PHE A 111 -15.39 9.31 -16.42
CA PHE A 111 -15.73 10.59 -15.76
C PHE A 111 -16.04 11.71 -16.77
#